data_AF-A0A2V9XHH3-F1
#
_entry.id   AF-A0A2V9XHH3-F1
#
_cell.length_a   1.000
_cell.length_b   1.000
_cell.length_c   1.000
_cell.angle_alpha   90.00
_cell.angle_beta   90.00
_cell.angle_gamma   90.00
#
_symmetry.space_group_name_H-M   'P 1'
#
loop_
_entity.id
_entity.type
_entity.pdbx_description
1 polymer ?
#
loop_
_entity_poly.entity_id
_entity_poly.type
_entity_poly.pdbx_seq_one_letter_code
_entity_poly.pdbx_strand_id
1 'polypeptide(L)'
;DEMVRYYPLAAFGENRVAASIDTPLHAFLPFPHVDHLHPDWAIALAASANGKQKLEVFNRSFGRKLVWLPWQRPGFELALMLLRAVEENPGAEGILLGSHGLFTWGSTQRECYLNSIHTIDQMGQFILEHRAKKSLPFGLLEHAGLPERARVAAQVLPALRGALSTNRRVIAHYGGNEDALTFAGSELSREFAALGTSCPDHFLRTKICPLFVRWNPASEDLAALKRHIREQVEEYRANYEKYYHNWATPDSPKLRDPSPSVVIVPGLGLFGFGKNKKEARIATEFFLNAIHVMGGATALDDGEATHPLPQARRAEQSAGFEQFHNYVALSRSEAFRIEYWALEEAKLQRMPPESEFSRRIVLVIGGASGIGRRTALLLAEKGAHIVIADADRSGAQRAAEEAGAIGSPEFVASTEVELDSPASLKEAVEFTVLQFGGIDGIVNTAAIYPVPETDGDLSTGQWAKTFLVNVTGNYLLARESEWVFKDQNLPATMVLTGSANAVVSKRGSEAYDTSKAALNHLIRELAVRLGPKVRVNGIAPATVVAGSTMFPRERVSQALQKYEIAFSEAESTEELRAKLSGFYAQRTLTKQQVLPEDCANAIVWLTSDQSAKTTGHVIPVDGGLPEAFLR
;
A
#
# COMPACT_ATOMS: atom_id res chain seq x y z
N ASP A 1 21.17 25.83 -4.97
CA ASP A 1 20.48 24.97 -5.95
C ASP A 1 21.25 24.81 -7.26
N GLU A 2 21.79 25.88 -7.84
CA GLU A 2 22.60 25.80 -9.07
C GLU A 2 23.72 24.75 -9.01
N MET A 3 24.37 24.61 -7.85
CA MET A 3 25.47 23.66 -7.63
C MET A 3 25.11 22.21 -7.99
N VAL A 4 23.85 21.80 -7.77
CA VAL A 4 23.40 20.42 -7.98
C VAL A 4 23.42 20.02 -9.45
N ARG A 5 23.29 20.99 -10.37
CA ARG A 5 23.41 20.75 -11.81
C ARG A 5 24.84 20.40 -12.24
N TYR A 6 25.84 20.73 -11.43
CA TYR A 6 27.24 20.40 -11.70
C TYR A 6 27.65 19.03 -11.16
N TYR A 7 26.91 18.42 -10.21
CA TYR A 7 27.27 17.11 -9.67
C TYR A 7 27.43 16.01 -10.73
N PRO A 8 26.58 15.90 -11.76
CA PRO A 8 26.78 14.92 -12.82
C PRO A 8 28.09 15.09 -13.61
N LEU A 9 28.67 16.30 -13.64
CA LEU A 9 29.96 16.57 -14.29
C LEU A 9 31.15 16.05 -13.48
N ALA A 10 30.93 15.78 -12.18
CA ALA A 10 31.91 15.24 -11.26
C ALA A 10 31.65 13.76 -10.91
N ALA A 11 30.74 13.10 -11.63
CA ALA A 11 30.45 11.69 -11.41
C ALA A 11 31.67 10.83 -11.78
N PHE A 12 32.04 9.91 -10.89
CA PHE A 12 33.15 8.99 -11.12
C PHE A 12 32.69 7.79 -11.98
N GLY A 13 33.36 7.56 -13.10
CA GLY A 13 33.07 6.46 -14.02
C GLY A 13 31.68 6.58 -14.67
N GLU A 14 31.00 5.44 -14.85
CA GLU A 14 29.66 5.38 -15.43
C GLU A 14 28.55 5.47 -14.37
N ASN A 15 28.80 6.11 -13.22
CA ASN A 15 27.81 6.18 -12.14
C ASN A 15 26.57 7.00 -12.58
N ARG A 16 25.45 6.30 -12.76
CA ARG A 16 24.16 6.90 -13.16
C ARG A 16 23.30 7.33 -11.97
N VAL A 17 23.73 7.09 -10.74
CA VAL A 17 22.98 7.46 -9.54
C VAL A 17 23.07 8.97 -9.34
N ALA A 18 21.91 9.62 -9.19
CA ALA A 18 21.87 11.04 -8.91
C ALA A 18 22.53 11.34 -7.55
N ALA A 19 23.52 12.23 -7.54
CA ALA A 19 24.15 12.68 -6.31
C ALA A 19 23.12 13.36 -5.38
N SER A 20 23.30 13.18 -4.07
CA SER A 20 22.43 13.79 -3.07
C SER A 20 22.61 15.30 -3.05
N ILE A 21 21.52 16.02 -2.78
CA ILE A 21 21.57 17.44 -2.40
C ILE A 21 22.46 17.68 -1.18
N ASP A 22 22.61 16.64 -0.34
CA ASP A 22 23.37 16.70 0.89
C ASP A 22 24.86 16.44 0.72
N THR A 23 25.32 16.13 -0.50
CA THR A 23 26.74 15.87 -0.78
C THR A 23 27.68 16.96 -0.20
N PRO A 24 27.38 18.27 -0.28
CA PRO A 24 28.22 19.30 0.35
C PRO A 24 28.28 19.20 1.87
N LEU A 25 27.21 18.76 2.55
CA LEU A 25 27.19 18.67 4.01
C LEU A 25 28.23 17.67 4.52
N HIS A 26 28.51 16.61 3.77
CA HIS A 26 29.57 15.66 4.09
C HIS A 26 30.94 16.10 3.58
N ALA A 27 31.01 16.73 2.40
CA ALA A 27 32.29 17.07 1.75
C ALA A 27 33.07 18.19 2.46
N PHE A 28 32.40 19.09 3.16
CA PHE A 28 33.04 20.25 3.81
C PHE A 28 33.43 19.98 5.26
N LEU A 29 32.93 18.92 5.88
CA LEU A 29 33.33 18.55 7.24
C LEU A 29 34.73 17.90 7.21
N PRO A 30 35.65 18.29 8.11
CA PRO A 30 37.06 17.85 8.07
C PRO A 30 37.28 16.44 8.64
N PHE A 31 36.26 15.57 8.59
CA PHE A 31 36.27 14.25 9.22
C PHE A 31 36.17 13.13 8.18
N PRO A 32 36.95 12.02 8.32
CA PRO A 32 36.91 10.92 7.36
C PRO A 32 35.56 10.19 7.27
N HIS A 33 34.83 10.13 8.39
CA HIS A 33 33.51 9.50 8.47
C HIS A 33 32.54 10.44 9.16
N VAL A 34 31.40 10.68 8.50
CA VAL A 34 30.33 11.57 8.97
C VAL A 34 29.00 10.87 8.76
N ASP A 35 28.24 10.73 9.84
CA ASP A 35 26.85 10.30 9.80
C ASP A 35 25.94 11.53 9.86
N HIS A 36 24.94 11.56 8.97
CA HIS A 36 23.83 12.50 9.01
C HIS A 36 22.55 11.70 9.19
N LEU A 37 21.89 11.87 10.33
CA LEU A 37 20.77 11.04 10.75
C LEU A 37 19.58 11.89 11.22
N HIS A 38 18.38 11.32 11.07
CA HIS A 38 17.10 11.91 11.48
C HIS A 38 16.37 11.05 12.53
N PRO A 39 16.98 10.71 13.68
CA PRO A 39 16.33 9.88 14.68
C PRO A 39 15.33 10.70 15.50
N ASP A 40 14.17 10.11 15.81
CA ASP A 40 13.05 10.76 16.51
C ASP A 40 13.49 11.54 17.75
N TRP A 41 14.39 10.98 18.58
CA TRP A 41 14.88 11.64 19.79
C TRP A 41 15.69 12.91 19.53
N ALA A 42 16.55 12.90 18.50
CA ALA A 42 17.31 14.09 18.14
C ALA A 42 16.38 15.16 17.54
N ILE A 43 15.43 14.75 16.68
CA ILE A 43 14.48 15.68 16.09
C ILE A 43 13.55 16.25 17.16
N ALA A 44 13.11 15.46 18.15
CA ALA A 44 12.32 15.93 19.27
C ALA A 44 13.01 17.10 19.98
N LEU A 45 14.30 16.95 20.32
CA LEU A 45 15.08 18.01 20.94
C LEU A 45 15.32 19.19 19.98
N ALA A 46 15.59 18.92 18.71
CA ALA A 46 15.79 19.94 17.67
C ALA A 46 14.52 20.75 17.33
N ALA A 47 13.35 20.14 17.51
CA ALA A 47 12.04 20.74 17.30
C ALA A 47 11.44 21.30 18.59
N SER A 48 12.18 21.30 19.70
CA SER A 48 11.75 21.92 20.95
C SER A 48 11.95 23.43 20.93
N ALA A 49 10.99 24.21 21.41
CA ALA A 49 11.10 25.67 21.54
C ALA A 49 12.24 26.07 22.49
N ASN A 50 12.50 25.26 23.52
CA ASN A 50 13.66 25.36 24.40
C ASN A 50 14.86 24.47 23.97
N GLY A 51 14.88 23.98 22.73
CA GLY A 51 15.80 22.93 22.27
C GLY A 51 17.28 23.25 22.47
N LYS A 52 17.72 24.49 22.18
CA LYS A 52 19.11 24.91 22.40
C LYS A 52 19.51 24.84 23.88
N GLN A 53 18.64 25.28 24.79
CA GLN A 53 18.89 25.22 26.24
C GLN A 53 18.91 23.77 26.73
N LYS A 54 17.97 22.93 26.24
CA LYS A 54 17.94 21.50 26.56
C LYS A 54 19.17 20.76 26.04
N LEU A 55 19.72 21.15 24.89
CA LEU A 55 20.98 20.59 24.39
C LEU A 55 22.15 20.89 25.34
N GLU A 56 22.21 22.09 25.92
CA GLU A 56 23.24 22.42 26.91
C GLU A 56 23.11 21.60 28.19
N VAL A 57 21.87 21.36 28.65
CA VAL A 57 21.61 20.47 29.79
C VAL A 57 22.03 19.04 29.45
N PHE A 58 21.62 18.53 28.29
CA PHE A 58 22.00 17.22 27.77
C PHE A 58 23.54 17.04 27.74
N ASN A 59 24.25 18.00 27.16
CA ASN A 59 25.71 17.99 27.09
C ASN A 59 26.35 17.90 28.49
N ARG A 60 25.84 18.68 29.47
CA ARG A 60 26.33 18.61 30.86
C ARG A 60 26.01 17.26 31.52
N SER A 61 24.81 16.72 31.31
CA SER A 61 24.35 15.48 31.93
C SER A 61 25.12 14.24 31.43
N PHE A 62 25.45 14.21 30.13
CA PHE A 62 26.08 13.05 29.49
C PHE A 62 27.56 13.27 29.15
N GLY A 63 28.13 14.41 29.53
CA GLY A 63 29.53 14.74 29.25
C GLY A 63 29.85 14.85 27.75
N ARG A 64 28.89 15.34 26.95
CA ARG A 64 29.00 15.47 25.49
C ARG A 64 29.32 16.89 25.06
N LYS A 65 29.87 17.03 23.85
CA LYS A 65 30.09 18.32 23.19
C LYS A 65 29.38 18.42 21.84
N LEU A 66 28.05 18.49 21.88
CA LEU A 66 27.23 18.76 20.70
C LEU A 66 26.98 20.26 20.51
N VAL A 67 27.04 20.73 19.27
CA VAL A 67 26.82 22.14 18.92
C VAL A 67 25.43 22.33 18.30
N TRP A 68 24.71 23.38 18.71
CA TRP A 68 23.44 23.75 18.09
C TRP A 68 23.67 24.62 16.85
N LEU A 69 23.00 24.29 15.75
CA LEU A 69 22.83 25.21 14.62
C LEU A 69 21.35 25.45 14.32
N PRO A 70 20.94 26.70 14.03
CA PRO A 70 19.57 27.01 13.64
C PRO A 70 19.21 26.38 12.28
N TRP A 71 17.91 26.32 11.98
CA TRP A 71 17.37 25.76 10.75
C TRP A 71 17.98 26.42 9.51
N GLN A 72 18.42 25.59 8.57
CA GLN A 72 18.76 25.99 7.22
C GLN A 72 18.44 24.84 6.28
N ARG A 73 17.91 25.15 5.10
CA ARG A 73 17.63 24.13 4.09
C ARG A 73 18.93 23.41 3.68
N PRO A 74 18.90 22.08 3.49
CA PRO A 74 20.06 21.36 3.00
C PRO A 74 20.62 21.94 1.70
N GLY A 75 21.95 22.02 1.62
CA GLY A 75 22.68 22.55 0.48
C GLY A 75 23.99 23.24 0.89
N PHE A 76 24.57 23.97 -0.06
CA PHE A 76 25.89 24.60 0.09
C PHE A 76 25.99 25.59 1.26
N GLU A 77 24.94 26.40 1.50
CA GLU A 77 24.94 27.36 2.61
C GLU A 77 24.99 26.66 3.98
N LEU A 78 24.23 25.57 4.15
CA LEU A 78 24.28 24.76 5.38
C LEU A 78 25.65 24.09 5.54
N ALA A 79 26.26 23.60 4.45
CA ALA A 79 27.61 23.03 4.50
C ALA A 79 28.66 24.02 5.04
N LEU A 80 28.60 25.29 4.61
CA LEU A 80 29.48 26.34 5.13
C LEU A 80 29.18 26.67 6.61
N MET A 81 27.91 26.63 7.02
CA MET A 81 27.53 26.80 8.43
C MET A 81 28.07 25.66 9.30
N LEU A 82 27.99 24.41 8.82
CA LEU A 82 28.54 23.24 9.50
C LEU A 82 30.05 23.36 9.70
N LEU A 83 30.79 23.71 8.63
CA LEU A 83 32.25 23.91 8.70
C LEU A 83 32.62 24.96 9.76
N ARG A 84 31.99 26.14 9.71
CA ARG A 84 32.25 27.20 10.70
C ARG A 84 31.94 26.76 12.12
N ALA A 85 30.84 26.03 12.33
CA ALA A 85 30.47 25.52 13.65
C ALA A 85 31.54 24.60 14.23
N VAL A 86 32.16 23.76 13.39
CA VAL A 86 33.27 22.88 13.80
C VAL A 86 34.54 23.69 14.10
N GLU A 87 34.90 24.65 13.24
CA GLU A 87 36.07 25.52 13.43
C GLU A 87 35.98 26.36 14.71
N GLU A 88 34.80 26.89 15.02
CA GLU A 88 34.53 27.70 16.21
C GLU A 88 34.42 26.87 17.49
N ASN A 89 34.23 25.55 17.39
CA ASN A 89 34.07 24.65 18.53
C ASN A 89 35.04 23.47 18.49
N PRO A 90 36.36 23.69 18.73
CA PRO A 90 37.35 22.62 18.72
C PRO A 90 36.99 21.46 19.67
N GLY A 91 37.00 20.24 19.17
CA GLY A 91 36.63 19.04 19.94
C GLY A 91 35.14 18.77 20.05
N ALA A 92 34.29 19.44 19.26
CA ALA A 92 32.91 19.02 19.08
C ALA A 92 32.83 17.55 18.61
N GLU A 93 31.83 16.84 19.09
CA GLU A 93 31.57 15.43 18.74
C GLU A 93 30.41 15.28 17.75
N GLY A 94 29.65 16.35 17.55
CA GLY A 94 28.49 16.37 16.68
C GLY A 94 27.80 17.74 16.64
N ILE A 95 26.84 17.87 15.73
CA ILE A 95 26.00 19.06 15.56
C ILE A 95 24.53 18.63 15.55
N LEU A 96 23.71 19.33 16.34
CA LEU A 96 22.26 19.23 16.26
C LEU A 96 21.70 20.42 15.49
N LEU A 97 21.01 20.14 14.38
CA LEU A 97 20.37 21.14 13.54
C LEU A 97 18.92 21.34 13.96
N GLY A 98 18.55 22.56 14.34
CA GLY A 98 17.18 22.94 14.70
C GLY A 98 16.18 22.59 13.59
N SER A 99 15.12 21.87 13.96
CA SER A 99 14.10 21.33 13.03
C SER A 99 14.63 20.44 11.89
N HIS A 100 15.80 19.80 12.04
CA HIS A 100 16.34 18.94 11.00
C HIS A 100 16.87 17.60 11.53
N GLY A 101 18.06 17.56 12.13
CA GLY A 101 18.73 16.28 12.38
C GLY A 101 20.04 16.39 13.13
N LEU A 102 20.72 15.24 13.26
CA LEU A 102 21.96 15.05 14.00
C LEU A 102 23.09 14.72 13.02
N PHE A 103 24.20 15.45 13.15
CA PHE A 103 25.49 15.11 12.57
C PHE A 103 26.41 14.59 13.66
N THR A 104 27.06 13.46 13.39
CA THR A 104 28.19 12.98 14.20
C THR A 104 29.32 12.54 13.28
N TRP A 105 30.50 12.30 13.84
CA TRP A 105 31.67 11.90 13.08
C TRP A 105 32.60 11.00 13.89
N GLY A 106 33.59 10.41 13.19
CA GLY A 106 34.67 9.63 13.79
C GLY A 106 35.85 9.46 12.83
N SER A 107 36.99 9.01 13.37
CA SER A 107 38.18 8.68 12.57
C SER A 107 38.04 7.39 11.78
N THR A 108 37.11 6.51 12.21
CA THR A 108 36.74 5.26 11.52
C THR A 108 35.23 5.14 11.40
N GLN A 109 34.76 4.33 10.44
CA GLN A 109 33.33 4.01 10.29
C GLN A 109 32.70 3.49 11.59
N ARG A 110 33.45 2.69 12.37
CA ARG A 110 32.97 2.10 13.63
C ARG A 110 32.85 3.16 14.71
N GLU A 111 33.82 4.06 14.81
CA GLU A 111 33.78 5.15 15.77
C GLU A 111 32.62 6.11 15.48
N CYS A 112 32.43 6.48 14.22
CA CYS A 112 31.30 7.32 13.79
C CYS A 112 29.95 6.66 14.14
N TYR A 113 29.79 5.39 13.78
CA TYR A 113 28.59 4.63 14.12
C TYR A 113 28.33 4.55 15.64
N LEU A 114 29.37 4.27 16.43
CA LEU A 114 29.26 4.23 17.89
C LEU A 114 28.90 5.60 18.47
N ASN A 115 29.51 6.68 17.96
CA ASN A 115 29.18 8.04 18.36
C ASN A 115 27.71 8.37 18.08
N SER A 116 27.24 8.05 16.86
CA SER A 116 25.82 8.16 16.46
C SER A 116 24.90 7.44 17.44
N ILE A 117 25.05 6.12 17.59
CA ILE A 117 24.10 5.33 18.40
C ILE A 117 24.13 5.71 19.88
N HIS A 118 25.31 5.99 20.45
CA HIS A 118 25.41 6.41 21.85
C HIS A 118 24.74 7.78 22.05
N THR A 119 24.91 8.70 21.11
CA THR A 119 24.30 10.03 21.20
C THR A 119 22.78 9.91 21.15
N ILE A 120 22.27 9.08 20.24
CA ILE A 120 20.83 8.86 20.06
C ILE A 120 20.22 8.18 21.29
N ASP A 121 20.88 7.15 21.84
CA ASP A 121 20.41 6.43 23.02
C ASP A 121 20.36 7.36 24.24
N GLN A 122 21.41 8.16 24.46
CA GLN A 122 21.45 9.15 25.53
C GLN A 122 20.36 10.22 25.37
N MET A 123 20.09 10.70 24.15
CA MET A 123 18.99 11.63 23.90
C MET A 123 17.64 10.99 24.23
N GLY A 124 17.46 9.71 23.91
CA GLY A 124 16.28 8.93 24.30
C GLY A 124 16.13 8.83 25.81
N GLN A 125 17.20 8.46 26.52
CA GLN A 125 17.22 8.42 27.99
C GLN A 125 16.83 9.79 28.58
N PHE A 126 17.45 10.87 28.09
CA PHE A 126 17.15 12.23 28.51
C PHE A 126 15.67 12.58 28.36
N ILE A 127 15.07 12.29 27.20
CA ILE A 127 13.65 12.61 26.92
C ILE A 127 12.72 11.74 27.78
N LEU A 128 13.02 10.45 27.94
CA LEU A 128 12.20 9.53 28.75
C LEU A 128 12.21 9.93 30.23
N GLU A 129 13.35 10.37 30.77
CA GLU A 129 13.44 10.91 32.14
C GLU A 129 12.62 12.19 32.34
N HIS A 130 12.52 13.04 31.32
CA HIS A 130 11.65 14.21 31.36
C HIS A 130 10.17 13.83 31.24
N ARG A 131 9.86 12.90 30.34
CA ARG A 131 8.51 12.36 30.16
C ARG A 131 7.99 11.71 31.44
N ALA A 132 8.85 11.05 32.23
CA ALA A 132 8.45 10.48 33.52
C ALA A 132 8.00 11.53 34.55
N LYS A 133 8.40 12.80 34.39
CA LYS A 133 8.05 13.91 35.30
C LYS A 133 6.83 14.71 34.86
N LYS A 134 6.38 14.55 33.61
CA LYS A 134 5.26 15.30 33.02
C LYS A 134 4.15 14.36 32.56
N SER A 135 2.89 14.74 32.74
CA SER A 135 1.77 13.93 32.27
C SER A 135 1.52 14.10 30.77
N LEU A 136 0.98 13.03 30.17
CA LEU A 136 0.36 12.89 28.83
C LEU A 136 0.72 13.98 27.77
N PRO A 137 1.64 13.69 26.84
CA PRO A 137 2.15 14.70 25.89
C PRO A 137 1.12 15.26 24.89
N PHE A 138 -0.05 14.62 24.77
CA PHE A 138 -1.13 15.04 23.88
C PHE A 138 -2.43 15.36 24.64
N GLY A 139 -2.34 15.62 25.95
CA GLY A 139 -3.51 15.84 26.80
C GLY A 139 -4.23 14.54 27.17
N LEU A 140 -5.45 14.64 27.68
CA LEU A 140 -6.23 13.47 28.09
C LEU A 140 -6.61 12.60 26.89
N LEU A 141 -6.78 11.30 27.11
CA LEU A 141 -7.31 10.39 26.11
C LEU A 141 -8.85 10.52 26.08
N GLU A 142 -9.39 11.19 25.07
CA GLU A 142 -10.83 11.38 24.87
C GLU A 142 -11.49 10.15 24.24
N HIS A 143 -10.76 9.49 23.33
CA HIS A 143 -11.28 8.35 22.56
C HIS A 143 -10.31 7.18 22.62
N ALA A 144 -10.61 6.19 23.44
CA ALA A 144 -9.87 4.93 23.43
C ALA A 144 -10.01 4.19 22.09
N GLY A 145 -9.06 3.31 21.79
CA GLY A 145 -9.13 2.44 20.62
C GLY A 145 -10.38 1.56 20.64
N LEU A 146 -11.07 1.49 19.50
CA LEU A 146 -12.31 0.72 19.39
C LEU A 146 -12.08 -0.80 19.51
N PRO A 147 -13.06 -1.56 20.04
CA PRO A 147 -13.04 -3.01 19.94
C PRO A 147 -13.13 -3.45 18.48
N GLU A 148 -12.51 -4.58 18.13
CA GLU A 148 -12.43 -5.07 16.74
C GLU A 148 -11.97 -4.01 15.72
N ARG A 149 -11.14 -3.04 16.14
CA ARG A 149 -10.71 -1.89 15.31
C ARG A 149 -10.22 -2.24 13.91
N ALA A 150 -9.53 -3.37 13.73
CA ALA A 150 -9.07 -3.79 12.40
C ALA A 150 -10.24 -4.07 11.45
N ARG A 151 -11.33 -4.65 11.96
CA ARG A 151 -12.56 -4.89 11.22
C ARG A 151 -13.29 -3.59 10.91
N VAL A 152 -13.36 -2.68 11.90
CA VAL A 152 -13.96 -1.35 11.70
C VAL A 152 -13.14 -0.54 10.67
N ALA A 153 -11.82 -0.59 10.75
CA ALA A 153 -10.92 0.01 9.77
C ALA A 153 -11.16 -0.56 8.36
N ALA A 154 -11.32 -1.88 8.21
CA ALA A 154 -11.69 -2.51 6.94
C ALA A 154 -13.02 -1.97 6.40
N GLN A 155 -14.02 -1.70 7.24
CA GLN A 155 -15.31 -1.15 6.81
C GLN A 155 -15.27 0.33 6.37
N VAL A 156 -14.21 1.07 6.74
CA VAL A 156 -14.06 2.51 6.45
C VAL A 156 -13.07 2.75 5.30
N LEU A 157 -12.06 1.88 5.15
CA LEU A 157 -11.02 1.97 4.14
C LEU A 157 -11.51 2.20 2.70
N PRO A 158 -12.57 1.53 2.20
CA PRO A 158 -13.07 1.77 0.85
C PRO A 158 -13.55 3.20 0.67
N ALA A 159 -14.24 3.77 1.67
CA ALA A 159 -14.71 5.16 1.63
C ALA A 159 -13.54 6.17 1.63
N LEU A 160 -12.52 5.94 2.46
CA LEU A 160 -11.29 6.73 2.46
C LEU A 160 -10.59 6.65 1.09
N ARG A 161 -10.32 5.44 0.62
CA ARG A 161 -9.64 5.21 -0.66
C ARG A 161 -10.42 5.84 -1.81
N GLY A 162 -11.73 5.67 -1.84
CA GLY A 162 -12.62 6.25 -2.84
C GLY A 162 -12.53 7.77 -2.86
N ALA A 163 -12.65 8.42 -1.69
CA ALA A 163 -12.53 9.85 -1.56
C ALA A 163 -11.16 10.39 -2.02
N LEU A 164 -10.08 9.64 -1.79
CA LEU A 164 -8.71 10.03 -2.15
C LEU A 164 -8.30 9.68 -3.58
N SER A 165 -9.08 8.86 -4.30
CA SER A 165 -8.75 8.35 -5.63
C SER A 165 -9.30 9.19 -6.79
N THR A 166 -9.40 10.52 -6.65
CA THR A 166 -10.03 11.39 -7.65
C THR A 166 -9.19 11.58 -8.91
N ASN A 167 -7.89 11.84 -8.77
CA ASN A 167 -6.98 11.98 -9.92
C ASN A 167 -6.37 10.62 -10.32
N ARG A 168 -5.84 9.90 -9.33
CA ARG A 168 -5.27 8.56 -9.49
C ARG A 168 -5.66 7.71 -8.30
N ARG A 169 -5.79 6.40 -8.53
CA ARG A 169 -6.03 5.45 -7.43
C ARG A 169 -4.88 5.45 -6.43
N VAL A 170 -5.20 5.23 -5.17
CA VAL A 170 -4.21 5.05 -4.10
C VAL A 170 -4.32 3.67 -3.47
N ILE A 171 -3.22 3.21 -2.88
CA ILE A 171 -3.15 2.02 -2.03
C ILE A 171 -3.04 2.47 -0.58
N ALA A 172 -3.69 1.76 0.32
CA ALA A 172 -3.74 2.11 1.73
C ALA A 172 -2.82 1.23 2.60
N HIS A 173 -2.45 1.79 3.75
CA HIS A 173 -1.86 1.08 4.87
C HIS A 173 -2.53 1.53 6.17
N TYR A 174 -2.97 0.57 6.98
CA TYR A 174 -3.60 0.82 8.27
C TYR A 174 -2.57 0.69 9.41
N GLY A 175 -2.39 1.77 10.17
CA GLY A 175 -1.54 1.85 11.35
C GLY A 175 -2.37 1.95 12.62
N GLY A 176 -2.75 0.80 13.19
CA GLY A 176 -3.53 0.70 14.44
C GLY A 176 -2.71 0.29 15.66
N ASN A 177 -1.44 0.70 15.72
CA ASN A 177 -0.56 0.50 16.89
C ASN A 177 -0.93 1.44 18.04
N GLU A 178 -0.44 1.16 19.25
CA GLU A 178 -0.84 1.88 20.46
C GLU A 178 -0.46 3.37 20.44
N ASP A 179 0.69 3.73 19.86
CA ASP A 179 1.11 5.13 19.75
C ASP A 179 0.20 5.91 18.78
N ALA A 180 -0.15 5.31 17.63
CA ALA A 180 -1.10 5.85 16.68
C ALA A 180 -2.50 6.02 17.27
N LEU A 181 -2.97 5.05 18.07
CA LEU A 181 -4.27 5.11 18.75
C LEU A 181 -4.29 6.15 19.85
N THR A 182 -3.23 6.21 20.66
CA THR A 182 -3.09 7.19 21.73
C THR A 182 -3.11 8.59 21.15
N PHE A 183 -2.33 8.85 20.10
CA PHE A 183 -2.39 10.13 19.41
C PHE A 183 -3.77 10.37 18.80
N ALA A 184 -4.30 9.48 17.97
CA ALA A 184 -5.60 9.72 17.31
C ALA A 184 -6.76 9.98 18.29
N GLY A 185 -6.69 9.44 19.50
CA GLY A 185 -7.70 9.58 20.55
C GLY A 185 -7.47 10.67 21.58
N SER A 186 -6.37 11.42 21.49
CA SER A 186 -5.98 12.43 22.48
C SER A 186 -6.56 13.82 22.19
N GLU A 187 -6.87 14.56 23.26
CA GLU A 187 -7.49 15.89 23.26
C GLU A 187 -6.78 16.90 22.34
N LEU A 188 -5.45 16.97 22.39
CA LEU A 188 -4.66 17.99 21.68
C LEU A 188 -4.23 17.56 20.28
N SER A 189 -4.62 16.38 19.83
CA SER A 189 -4.07 15.78 18.62
C SER A 189 -4.52 16.49 17.35
N ARG A 190 -5.66 17.18 17.38
CA ARG A 190 -6.13 17.98 16.25
C ARG A 190 -5.20 19.18 16.02
N GLU A 191 -4.78 19.86 17.08
CA GLU A 191 -3.86 20.99 17.06
C GLU A 191 -2.49 20.53 16.57
N PHE A 192 -1.93 19.47 17.18
CA PHE A 192 -0.66 18.87 16.74
C PHE A 192 -0.69 18.42 15.27
N ALA A 193 -1.78 17.78 14.83
CA ALA A 193 -1.96 17.39 13.44
C ALA A 193 -2.03 18.62 12.51
N ALA A 194 -2.65 19.72 12.94
CA ALA A 194 -2.74 20.93 12.14
C ALA A 194 -1.38 21.62 11.94
N LEU A 195 -0.49 21.63 12.94
CA LEU A 195 0.89 22.12 12.80
C LEU A 195 1.64 21.36 11.71
N GLY A 196 1.44 20.04 11.67
CA GLY A 196 2.15 19.17 10.73
C GLY A 196 3.51 18.73 11.25
N THR A 197 4.35 18.22 10.36
CA THR A 197 5.65 17.63 10.74
C THR A 197 6.76 18.68 10.83
N SER A 198 7.87 18.40 11.51
CA SER A 198 8.94 19.40 11.78
C SER A 198 10.24 19.18 11.02
N CYS A 199 10.40 18.06 10.30
CA CYS A 199 11.65 17.69 9.61
C CYS A 199 11.45 17.59 8.09
N PRO A 200 12.39 18.08 7.24
CA PRO A 200 12.37 17.95 5.77
C PRO A 200 11.96 16.56 5.27
N ASP A 201 12.49 15.50 5.88
CA ASP A 201 12.24 14.12 5.50
C ASP A 201 10.78 13.69 5.68
N HIS A 202 10.10 14.24 6.68
CA HIS A 202 8.70 13.94 6.95
C HIS A 202 7.78 14.56 5.89
N PHE A 203 8.04 15.80 5.46
CA PHE A 203 7.22 16.51 4.48
C PHE A 203 7.18 15.82 3.12
N LEU A 204 8.32 15.27 2.68
CA LEU A 204 8.43 14.59 1.39
C LEU A 204 7.51 13.38 1.27
N ARG A 205 7.13 12.76 2.39
CA ARG A 205 6.34 11.52 2.42
C ARG A 205 4.92 11.73 2.95
N THR A 206 4.74 12.64 3.90
CA THR A 206 3.48 12.83 4.62
C THR A 206 2.72 14.09 4.20
N LYS A 207 3.33 14.92 3.33
CA LYS A 207 2.91 16.31 3.03
C LYS A 207 3.02 17.20 4.26
N ILE A 208 2.48 18.41 4.16
CA ILE A 208 2.59 19.39 5.22
C ILE A 208 1.82 19.01 6.48
N CYS A 209 0.59 18.51 6.35
CA CYS A 209 -0.22 18.04 7.47
C CYS A 209 -1.10 16.85 7.05
N PRO A 210 -1.43 15.95 7.98
CA PRO A 210 -2.42 14.90 7.76
C PRO A 210 -3.84 15.50 7.74
N LEU A 211 -4.81 14.71 7.29
CA LEU A 211 -6.22 14.99 7.54
C LEU A 211 -6.64 14.37 8.88
N PHE A 212 -7.05 15.18 9.85
CA PHE A 212 -7.69 14.71 11.09
C PHE A 212 -9.21 14.69 10.91
N VAL A 213 -9.83 13.51 10.94
CA VAL A 213 -11.28 13.38 10.73
C VAL A 213 -12.02 13.76 12.00
N ARG A 214 -12.86 14.80 11.90
CA ARG A 214 -13.75 15.24 13.00
C ARG A 214 -14.92 14.25 13.18
N TRP A 215 -14.65 13.11 13.82
CA TRP A 215 -15.64 12.08 14.12
C TRP A 215 -15.57 11.71 15.60
N ASN A 216 -16.73 11.62 16.25
CA ASN A 216 -16.84 11.21 17.65
C ASN A 216 -17.36 9.75 17.75
N PRO A 217 -16.48 8.76 18.02
CA PRO A 217 -16.89 7.35 18.11
C PRO A 217 -17.91 7.03 19.20
N ALA A 218 -18.08 7.91 20.20
CA ALA A 218 -19.01 7.68 21.31
C ALA A 218 -20.45 8.11 20.98
N SER A 219 -20.65 8.96 19.97
CA SER A 219 -21.97 9.53 19.64
C SER A 219 -22.37 9.38 18.17
N GLU A 220 -21.43 9.04 17.29
CA GLU A 220 -21.66 8.94 15.86
C GLU A 220 -21.38 7.52 15.32
N ASP A 221 -22.12 7.12 14.29
CA ASP A 221 -21.95 5.82 13.64
C ASP A 221 -20.95 5.85 12.47
N LEU A 222 -20.72 4.70 11.85
CA LEU A 222 -19.82 4.59 10.68
C LEU A 222 -20.36 5.30 9.43
N ALA A 223 -21.67 5.49 9.32
CA ALA A 223 -22.25 6.24 8.20
C ALA A 223 -21.92 7.73 8.32
N ALA A 224 -21.96 8.28 9.53
CA ALA A 224 -21.47 9.61 9.84
C ALA A 224 -19.97 9.75 9.56
N LEU A 225 -19.14 8.80 10.00
CA LEU A 225 -17.71 8.78 9.67
C LEU A 225 -17.45 8.83 8.15
N LYS A 226 -18.15 8.00 7.36
CA LYS A 226 -18.02 7.99 5.89
C LYS A 226 -18.51 9.28 5.23
N ARG A 227 -19.44 10.02 5.85
CA ARG A 227 -19.86 11.35 5.39
C ARG A 227 -18.77 12.39 5.72
N HIS A 228 -18.28 12.41 6.95
CA HIS A 228 -17.18 13.29 7.38
C HIS A 228 -15.94 13.13 6.50
N ILE A 229 -15.57 11.90 6.16
CA ILE A 229 -14.45 11.63 5.24
C ILE A 229 -14.63 12.34 3.90
N ARG A 230 -15.80 12.21 3.27
CA ARG A 230 -16.06 12.81 1.95
C ARG A 230 -16.01 14.34 2.01
N GLU A 231 -16.62 14.94 3.03
CA GLU A 231 -16.66 16.39 3.20
C GLU A 231 -15.27 16.96 3.51
N GLN A 232 -14.53 16.33 4.45
CA GLN A 232 -13.26 16.85 4.93
C GLN A 232 -12.09 16.60 3.97
N VAL A 233 -12.17 15.59 3.11
CA VAL A 233 -11.21 15.42 2.01
C VAL A 233 -11.31 16.58 1.01
N GLU A 234 -12.52 17.04 0.66
CA GLU A 234 -12.67 18.20 -0.22
C GLU A 234 -12.21 19.50 0.46
N GLU A 235 -12.51 19.67 1.76
CA GLU A 235 -12.00 20.78 2.55
C GLU A 235 -10.46 20.79 2.57
N TYR A 236 -9.83 19.63 2.78
CA TYR A 236 -8.38 19.48 2.77
C TYR A 236 -7.80 19.90 1.42
N ARG A 237 -8.39 19.45 0.30
CA ARG A 237 -7.91 19.81 -1.05
C ARG A 237 -7.95 21.31 -1.29
N ALA A 238 -9.08 21.95 -0.96
CA ALA A 238 -9.22 23.40 -1.10
C ALA A 238 -8.20 24.17 -0.25
N ASN A 239 -7.90 23.68 0.96
CA ASN A 239 -6.88 24.29 1.83
C ASN A 239 -5.46 24.06 1.29
N TYR A 240 -5.19 22.88 0.74
CA TYR A 240 -3.90 22.56 0.11
C TYR A 240 -3.65 23.40 -1.16
N GLU A 241 -4.69 23.63 -1.98
CA GLU A 241 -4.63 24.54 -3.12
C GLU A 241 -4.36 25.99 -2.69
N LYS A 242 -5.03 26.49 -1.66
CA LYS A 242 -4.74 27.82 -1.09
C LYS A 242 -3.30 27.91 -0.59
N TYR A 243 -2.83 26.89 0.12
CA TYR A 243 -1.45 26.79 0.57
C TYR A 243 -0.47 26.87 -0.60
N TYR A 244 -0.73 26.15 -1.69
CA TYR A 244 0.08 26.25 -2.91
C TYR A 244 0.06 27.66 -3.49
N HIS A 245 -1.11 28.26 -3.69
CA HIS A 245 -1.23 29.59 -4.28
C HIS A 245 -0.63 30.72 -3.43
N ASN A 246 -0.60 30.57 -2.10
CA ASN A 246 0.00 31.56 -1.21
C ASN A 246 1.53 31.61 -1.29
N TRP A 247 2.18 30.49 -1.66
CA TRP A 247 3.64 30.36 -1.60
C TRP A 247 4.31 30.04 -2.93
N ALA A 248 3.56 29.61 -3.94
CA ALA A 248 4.07 29.34 -5.26
C ALA A 248 4.61 30.61 -5.93
N THR A 249 5.78 30.47 -6.52
CA THR A 249 6.42 31.47 -7.40
C THR A 249 6.29 31.02 -8.87
N PRO A 250 6.58 31.90 -9.85
CA PRO A 250 6.57 31.53 -11.27
C PRO A 250 7.44 30.32 -11.62
N ASP A 251 8.51 30.07 -10.84
CA ASP A 251 9.44 28.95 -11.04
C ASP A 251 9.07 27.68 -10.25
N SER A 252 7.98 27.72 -9.48
CA SER A 252 7.56 26.58 -8.66
C SER A 252 7.01 25.44 -9.53
N PRO A 253 7.30 24.15 -9.21
CA PRO A 253 6.65 23.02 -9.85
C PRO A 253 5.12 23.10 -9.80
N LYS A 254 4.45 22.40 -10.71
CA LYS A 254 2.98 22.33 -10.73
C LYS A 254 2.44 21.76 -9.43
N LEU A 255 1.25 22.23 -9.04
CA LEU A 255 0.47 21.68 -7.94
C LEU A 255 0.44 20.15 -8.01
N ARG A 256 0.85 19.50 -6.92
CA ARG A 256 0.75 18.05 -6.76
C ARG A 256 -0.70 17.65 -6.47
N ASP A 257 -1.01 16.35 -6.53
CA ASP A 257 -2.32 15.86 -6.09
C ASP A 257 -2.67 16.48 -4.73
N PRO A 258 -3.80 17.18 -4.55
CA PRO A 258 -4.08 17.91 -3.31
C PRO A 258 -4.65 17.04 -2.19
N SER A 259 -4.80 15.72 -2.39
CA SER A 259 -5.38 14.79 -1.41
C SER A 259 -4.39 14.44 -0.28
N PRO A 260 -4.82 14.20 0.97
CA PRO A 260 -3.91 13.86 2.06
C PRO A 260 -3.22 12.51 1.85
N SER A 261 -1.95 12.41 2.27
CA SER A 261 -1.20 11.15 2.28
C SER A 261 -1.39 10.36 3.58
N VAL A 262 -1.83 11.02 4.65
CA VAL A 262 -2.12 10.40 5.95
C VAL A 262 -3.45 10.95 6.47
N VAL A 263 -4.30 10.06 6.95
CA VAL A 263 -5.57 10.37 7.59
C VAL A 263 -5.58 9.79 9.00
N ILE A 264 -6.02 10.59 9.96
CA ILE A 264 -6.13 10.23 11.38
C ILE A 264 -7.60 10.12 11.71
N VAL A 265 -8.00 9.01 12.32
CA VAL A 265 -9.39 8.79 12.73
C VAL A 265 -9.42 8.41 14.22
N PRO A 266 -10.09 9.22 15.07
CA PRO A 266 -10.24 8.91 16.48
C PRO A 266 -10.76 7.50 16.72
N GLY A 267 -10.16 6.78 17.68
CA GLY A 267 -10.49 5.39 18.00
C GLY A 267 -10.02 4.33 16.99
N LEU A 268 -9.51 4.72 15.81
CA LEU A 268 -8.98 3.78 14.81
C LEU A 268 -7.48 3.94 14.53
N GLY A 269 -6.91 5.14 14.68
CA GLY A 269 -5.48 5.39 14.47
C GLY A 269 -5.19 6.02 13.11
N LEU A 270 -4.13 5.54 12.43
CA LEU A 270 -3.59 6.15 11.20
C LEU A 270 -3.94 5.34 9.95
N PHE A 271 -4.16 6.06 8.85
CA PHE A 271 -4.34 5.50 7.51
C PHE A 271 -3.40 6.23 6.55
N GLY A 272 -2.37 5.53 6.05
CA GLY A 272 -1.46 6.07 5.04
C GLY A 272 -1.88 5.68 3.63
N PHE A 273 -1.61 6.56 2.67
CA PHE A 273 -1.97 6.39 1.27
C PHE A 273 -0.78 6.70 0.37
N GLY A 274 -0.57 5.88 -0.66
CA GLY A 274 0.52 6.06 -1.61
C GLY A 274 0.25 5.40 -2.94
N LYS A 275 1.22 5.43 -3.86
CA LYS A 275 1.08 4.76 -5.17
C LYS A 275 1.05 3.24 -5.05
N ASN A 276 1.64 2.72 -3.98
CA ASN A 276 1.74 1.30 -3.71
C ASN A 276 1.84 1.06 -2.20
N LYS A 277 1.78 -0.21 -1.79
CA LYS A 277 1.78 -0.60 -0.37
C LYS A 277 3.01 -0.09 0.38
N LYS A 278 4.20 -0.13 -0.24
CA LYS A 278 5.45 0.36 0.34
C LYS A 278 5.36 1.85 0.66
N GLU A 279 4.95 2.67 -0.30
CA GLU A 279 4.81 4.12 -0.07
C GLU A 279 3.72 4.46 0.93
N ALA A 280 2.58 3.75 0.90
CA ALA A 280 1.52 3.93 1.89
C ALA A 280 2.00 3.61 3.31
N ARG A 281 2.74 2.51 3.49
CA ARG A 281 3.36 2.12 4.77
C ARG A 281 4.38 3.15 5.23
N ILE A 282 5.29 3.55 4.34
CA ILE A 282 6.31 4.57 4.64
C ILE A 282 5.62 5.87 5.07
N ALA A 283 4.57 6.33 4.38
CA ALA A 283 3.83 7.53 4.81
C ALA A 283 3.24 7.36 6.22
N THR A 284 2.65 6.20 6.54
CA THR A 284 2.17 5.92 7.91
C THR A 284 3.29 5.94 8.95
N GLU A 285 4.42 5.26 8.68
CA GLU A 285 5.56 5.15 9.59
C GLU A 285 6.24 6.51 9.82
N PHE A 286 6.42 7.31 8.77
CA PHE A 286 6.98 8.65 8.90
C PHE A 286 6.08 9.58 9.71
N PHE A 287 4.76 9.42 9.62
CA PHE A 287 3.86 10.19 10.48
C PHE A 287 3.85 9.68 11.92
N LEU A 288 4.05 8.38 12.14
CA LEU A 288 4.27 7.83 13.48
C LEU A 288 5.54 8.41 14.12
N ASN A 289 6.63 8.53 13.36
CA ASN A 289 7.84 9.20 13.82
C ASN A 289 7.56 10.68 14.14
N ALA A 290 6.75 11.37 13.34
CA ALA A 290 6.32 12.73 13.66
C ALA A 290 5.55 12.81 14.99
N ILE A 291 4.69 11.83 15.30
CA ILE A 291 4.03 11.72 16.61
C ILE A 291 5.08 11.57 17.71
N HIS A 292 6.07 10.70 17.56
CA HIS A 292 7.13 10.55 18.58
C HIS A 292 7.91 11.84 18.79
N VAL A 293 8.22 12.56 17.71
CA VAL A 293 8.89 13.86 17.77
C VAL A 293 8.04 14.89 18.51
N MET A 294 6.76 15.02 18.18
CA MET A 294 5.83 15.91 18.87
C MET A 294 5.76 15.57 20.36
N GLY A 295 5.61 14.28 20.69
CA GLY A 295 5.53 13.82 22.07
C GLY A 295 6.82 14.02 22.85
N GLY A 296 7.98 13.80 22.22
CA GLY A 296 9.30 14.03 22.80
C GLY A 296 9.59 15.52 23.01
N ALA A 297 9.23 16.38 22.06
CA ALA A 297 9.36 17.83 22.21
C ALA A 297 8.49 18.33 23.37
N THR A 298 7.23 17.89 23.45
CA THR A 298 6.33 18.23 24.57
C THR A 298 6.84 17.68 25.91
N ALA A 299 7.47 16.50 25.93
CA ALA A 299 8.07 15.99 27.16
C ALA A 299 9.20 16.88 27.70
N LEU A 300 9.90 17.60 26.81
CA LEU A 300 10.97 18.54 27.15
C LEU A 300 10.47 19.94 27.50
N ASP A 301 9.17 20.19 27.49
CA ASP A 301 8.60 21.46 27.90
C ASP A 301 9.08 21.78 29.34
N ASP A 302 9.38 23.03 29.66
CA ASP A 302 9.71 23.51 31.04
C ASP A 302 8.92 24.79 31.39
N GLY A 303 7.93 25.19 30.58
CA GLY A 303 7.19 26.45 30.71
C GLY A 303 7.02 27.20 29.38
N GLU A 304 6.68 28.49 29.44
CA GLU A 304 6.51 29.31 28.24
C GLU A 304 7.82 29.42 27.44
N ALA A 305 7.71 29.27 26.11
CA ALA A 305 8.86 29.44 25.23
C ALA A 305 9.34 30.89 25.22
N THR A 306 10.67 31.04 25.17
CA THR A 306 11.30 32.35 25.05
C THR A 306 11.63 32.62 23.59
N HIS A 307 11.10 33.72 23.05
CA HIS A 307 11.48 34.20 21.72
C HIS A 307 12.79 35.02 21.79
N PRO A 308 13.61 35.01 20.72
CA PRO A 308 13.41 34.29 19.47
C PRO A 308 13.64 32.78 19.61
N LEU A 309 12.89 31.99 18.84
CA LEU A 309 13.02 30.53 18.79
C LEU A 309 14.42 30.14 18.28
N PRO A 310 15.08 29.14 18.89
CA PRO A 310 16.45 28.76 18.55
C PRO A 310 16.59 28.16 17.14
N GLN A 311 15.48 27.74 16.53
CA GLN A 311 15.42 27.30 15.14
C GLN A 311 15.61 28.45 14.16
N ALA A 312 15.26 29.68 14.53
CA ALA A 312 15.39 30.84 13.66
C ALA A 312 16.84 31.30 13.57
N ARG A 313 17.36 31.50 12.35
CA ARG A 313 18.74 32.00 12.16
C ARG A 313 18.88 33.45 12.58
N ARG A 314 17.81 34.23 12.41
CA ARG A 314 17.71 35.63 12.84
C ARG A 314 16.44 35.83 13.65
N ALA A 315 16.46 36.74 14.61
CA ALA A 315 15.36 36.94 15.54
C ALA A 315 14.03 37.26 14.83
N GLU A 316 14.09 38.07 13.76
CA GLU A 316 12.94 38.42 12.93
C GLU A 316 12.29 37.23 12.21
N GLN A 317 13.03 36.15 11.98
CA GLN A 317 12.51 34.92 11.36
C GLN A 317 11.74 34.06 12.35
N SER A 318 11.91 34.27 13.67
CA SER A 318 11.24 33.48 14.70
C SER A 318 9.71 33.55 14.59
N ALA A 319 9.16 34.66 14.13
CA ALA A 319 7.71 34.82 13.98
C ALA A 319 7.11 33.96 12.85
N GLY A 320 7.94 33.42 11.95
CA GLY A 320 7.48 32.54 10.88
C GLY A 320 7.27 31.09 11.33
N PHE A 321 7.86 30.67 12.44
CA PHE A 321 7.70 29.31 12.96
C PHE A 321 6.39 29.21 13.75
N GLU A 322 5.68 28.09 13.57
CA GLU A 322 4.47 27.79 14.33
C GLU A 322 4.87 26.96 15.56
N GLN A 323 4.47 27.39 16.74
CA GLN A 323 4.74 26.71 18.00
C GLN A 323 3.44 26.32 18.68
N PHE A 324 3.39 25.12 19.24
CA PHE A 324 2.34 24.68 20.14
C PHE A 324 2.94 23.83 21.27
N HIS A 325 2.62 24.20 22.51
CA HIS A 325 3.42 23.78 23.67
C HIS A 325 4.91 24.00 23.40
N ASN A 326 5.74 22.99 23.60
CA ASN A 326 7.17 23.07 23.30
C ASN A 326 7.52 22.57 21.89
N TYR A 327 6.56 22.12 21.08
CA TYR A 327 6.83 21.67 19.72
C TYR A 327 6.84 22.85 18.74
N VAL A 328 7.86 22.90 17.89
CA VAL A 328 8.06 23.93 16.85
C VAL A 328 8.04 23.28 15.48
N ALA A 329 7.04 23.64 14.67
CA ALA A 329 6.96 23.30 13.26
C ALA A 329 7.67 24.36 12.40
N LEU A 330 8.17 23.94 11.24
CA LEU A 330 8.72 24.88 10.26
C LEU A 330 7.63 25.84 9.77
N SER A 331 8.03 27.06 9.41
CA SER A 331 7.14 27.98 8.71
C SER A 331 6.53 27.34 7.45
N ARG A 332 5.26 27.66 7.15
CA ARG A 332 4.58 27.16 5.94
C ARG A 332 5.35 27.50 4.67
N SER A 333 6.00 28.66 4.62
CA SER A 333 6.85 29.06 3.51
C SER A 333 8.06 28.14 3.33
N GLU A 334 8.74 27.77 4.41
CA GLU A 334 9.90 26.86 4.30
C GLU A 334 9.46 25.43 4.02
N ALA A 335 8.36 24.96 4.61
CA ALA A 335 7.75 23.68 4.26
C ALA A 335 7.41 23.61 2.76
N PHE A 336 6.84 24.67 2.19
CA PHE A 336 6.54 24.77 0.75
C PHE A 336 7.81 24.66 -0.10
N ARG A 337 8.87 25.38 0.28
CA ARG A 337 10.15 25.37 -0.45
C ARG A 337 10.85 24.02 -0.42
N ILE A 338 10.55 23.15 0.56
CA ILE A 338 11.03 21.77 0.62
C ILE A 338 10.12 20.87 -0.23
N GLU A 339 8.81 20.94 -0.01
CA GLU A 339 7.83 20.08 -0.67
C GLU A 339 7.86 20.29 -2.20
N TYR A 340 7.87 21.53 -2.66
CA TYR A 340 7.89 21.94 -4.06
C TYR A 340 9.30 22.25 -4.57
N TRP A 341 10.32 21.62 -3.98
CA TRP A 341 11.67 21.84 -4.45
C TRP A 341 11.90 21.22 -5.83
N ALA A 342 12.32 22.05 -6.79
CA ALA A 342 12.53 21.64 -8.19
C ALA A 342 13.49 20.44 -8.34
N LEU A 343 14.44 20.26 -7.43
CA LEU A 343 15.37 19.14 -7.46
C LEU A 343 14.72 17.81 -7.10
N GLU A 344 13.77 17.81 -6.15
CA GLU A 344 12.98 16.62 -5.84
C GLU A 344 12.01 16.28 -6.98
N GLU A 345 11.40 17.29 -7.60
CA GLU A 345 10.58 17.10 -8.79
C GLU A 345 11.36 16.46 -9.95
N ALA A 346 12.61 16.88 -10.16
CA ALA A 346 13.48 16.32 -11.19
C ALA A 346 13.79 14.82 -10.95
N LYS A 347 13.82 14.36 -9.70
CA LYS A 347 13.95 12.92 -9.39
C LYS A 347 12.69 12.16 -9.77
N LEU A 348 11.51 12.71 -9.45
CA LEU A 348 10.22 12.10 -9.80
C LEU A 348 10.03 11.99 -11.32
N GLN A 349 10.42 13.01 -12.08
CA GLN A 349 10.33 13.01 -13.55
C GLN A 349 11.23 11.99 -14.25
N ARG A 350 12.29 11.52 -13.58
CA ARG A 350 13.20 10.48 -14.11
C ARG A 350 12.71 9.07 -13.87
N MET A 351 11.64 8.89 -13.09
CA MET A 351 11.09 7.55 -12.83
C MET A 351 10.43 6.98 -14.10
N PRO A 352 10.53 5.67 -14.33
CA PRO A 352 9.82 5.04 -15.43
C PRO A 352 8.30 5.22 -15.28
N PRO A 353 7.55 5.19 -16.39
CA PRO A 353 6.09 5.25 -16.36
C PRO A 353 5.51 4.10 -15.52
N GLU A 354 4.39 4.36 -14.85
CA GLU A 354 3.69 3.35 -14.05
C GLU A 354 3.19 2.20 -14.95
N SER A 355 3.29 0.96 -14.46
CA SER A 355 2.76 -0.22 -15.14
C SER A 355 1.23 -0.17 -15.27
N GLU A 356 0.67 -0.90 -16.25
CA GLU A 356 -0.76 -0.90 -16.59
C GLU A 356 -1.69 -1.14 -15.38
N PHE A 357 -1.33 -2.04 -14.47
CA PHE A 357 -2.11 -2.37 -13.27
C PHE A 357 -1.59 -1.69 -12.00
N SER A 358 -0.70 -0.71 -12.12
CA SER A 358 -0.26 0.07 -10.97
C SER A 358 -1.47 0.67 -10.23
N ARG A 359 -1.45 0.61 -8.90
CA ARG A 359 -2.52 1.09 -8.00
C ARG A 359 -3.84 0.32 -8.14
N ARG A 360 -3.86 -0.83 -8.83
CA ARG A 360 -5.02 -1.72 -8.94
C ARG A 360 -4.96 -2.83 -7.89
N ILE A 361 -6.07 -3.05 -7.19
CA ILE A 361 -6.21 -4.10 -6.18
C ILE A 361 -7.07 -5.23 -6.75
N VAL A 362 -6.54 -6.45 -6.82
CA VAL A 362 -7.25 -7.61 -7.39
C VAL A 362 -7.29 -8.77 -6.38
N LEU A 363 -8.49 -9.27 -6.09
CA LEU A 363 -8.70 -10.51 -5.35
C LEU A 363 -8.82 -11.66 -6.35
N VAL A 364 -7.91 -12.65 -6.30
CA VAL A 364 -7.88 -13.81 -7.19
C VAL A 364 -8.22 -15.07 -6.38
N ILE A 365 -9.44 -15.58 -6.58
CA ILE A 365 -9.95 -16.81 -5.94
C ILE A 365 -9.68 -18.02 -6.85
N GLY A 366 -9.20 -19.11 -6.26
CA GLY A 366 -8.66 -20.26 -6.99
C GLY A 366 -7.23 -20.02 -7.46
N GLY A 367 -6.50 -19.18 -6.72
CA GLY A 367 -5.19 -18.68 -7.10
C GLY A 367 -4.01 -19.60 -6.79
N ALA A 368 -4.21 -20.74 -6.12
CA ALA A 368 -3.12 -21.65 -5.77
C ALA A 368 -2.55 -22.43 -6.98
N SER A 369 -3.34 -22.62 -8.05
CA SER A 369 -2.95 -23.46 -9.19
C SER A 369 -3.57 -23.02 -10.52
N GLY A 370 -3.16 -23.68 -11.62
CA GLY A 370 -3.76 -23.53 -12.94
C GLY A 370 -3.93 -22.09 -13.42
N ILE A 371 -5.14 -21.78 -13.92
CA ILE A 371 -5.52 -20.47 -14.49
C ILE A 371 -5.39 -19.36 -13.46
N GLY A 372 -5.85 -19.58 -12.23
CA GLY A 372 -5.84 -18.56 -11.17
C GLY A 372 -4.43 -18.17 -10.78
N ARG A 373 -3.54 -19.16 -10.54
CA ARG A 373 -2.11 -18.91 -10.28
C ARG A 373 -1.49 -18.11 -11.41
N ARG A 374 -1.68 -18.53 -12.67
CA ARG A 374 -1.05 -17.81 -13.79
C ARG A 374 -1.60 -16.40 -13.97
N THR A 375 -2.89 -16.20 -13.72
CA THR A 375 -3.51 -14.86 -13.70
C THR A 375 -2.87 -13.98 -12.63
N ALA A 376 -2.66 -14.49 -11.42
CA ALA A 376 -2.00 -13.74 -10.34
C ALA A 376 -0.57 -13.34 -10.71
N LEU A 377 0.22 -14.26 -11.29
CA LEU A 377 1.58 -13.96 -11.74
C LEU A 377 1.58 -12.86 -12.84
N LEU A 378 0.69 -12.96 -13.84
CA LEU A 378 0.61 -11.97 -14.92
C LEU A 378 0.14 -10.59 -14.42
N LEU A 379 -0.77 -10.54 -13.44
CA LEU A 379 -1.16 -9.30 -12.78
C LEU A 379 0.02 -8.69 -11.98
N ALA A 380 0.85 -9.52 -11.35
CA ALA A 380 2.04 -9.07 -10.62
C ALA A 380 3.10 -8.50 -11.57
N GLU A 381 3.34 -9.15 -12.72
CA GLU A 381 4.19 -8.62 -13.81
C GLU A 381 3.73 -7.23 -14.27
N LYS A 382 2.41 -6.98 -14.22
CA LYS A 382 1.79 -5.71 -14.60
C LYS A 382 1.64 -4.70 -13.44
N GLY A 383 2.17 -5.00 -12.26
CA GLY A 383 2.26 -4.08 -11.12
C GLY A 383 1.02 -3.97 -10.24
N ALA A 384 0.11 -4.95 -10.28
CA ALA A 384 -1.07 -4.99 -9.42
C ALA A 384 -0.73 -5.29 -7.95
N HIS A 385 -1.60 -4.86 -7.04
CA HIS A 385 -1.70 -5.34 -5.66
C HIS A 385 -2.68 -6.51 -5.62
N ILE A 386 -2.28 -7.67 -5.12
CA ILE A 386 -3.02 -8.92 -5.31
C ILE A 386 -3.22 -9.63 -3.99
N VAL A 387 -4.44 -10.09 -3.74
CA VAL A 387 -4.69 -11.15 -2.75
C VAL A 387 -4.98 -12.44 -3.48
N ILE A 388 -4.15 -13.45 -3.23
CA ILE A 388 -4.32 -14.80 -3.76
C ILE A 388 -5.08 -15.61 -2.73
N ALA A 389 -6.29 -16.02 -3.08
CA ALA A 389 -7.18 -16.75 -2.19
C ALA A 389 -7.47 -18.15 -2.74
N ASP A 390 -7.41 -19.15 -1.89
CA ASP A 390 -7.69 -20.54 -2.26
C ASP A 390 -8.11 -21.36 -1.04
N ALA A 391 -8.79 -22.49 -1.24
CA ALA A 391 -9.02 -23.47 -0.17
C ALA A 391 -7.70 -24.15 0.23
N ASP A 392 -6.77 -24.35 -0.71
CA ASP A 392 -5.39 -24.74 -0.38
C ASP A 392 -4.59 -23.53 0.12
N ARG A 393 -4.64 -23.30 1.42
CA ARG A 393 -3.86 -22.25 2.10
C ARG A 393 -2.37 -22.30 1.76
N SER A 394 -1.78 -23.50 1.68
CA SER A 394 -0.36 -23.66 1.41
C SER A 394 -0.01 -23.30 -0.05
N GLY A 395 -0.89 -23.67 -0.98
CA GLY A 395 -0.75 -23.35 -2.40
C GLY A 395 -0.94 -21.87 -2.67
N ALA A 396 -1.91 -21.22 -2.02
CA ALA A 396 -2.10 -19.78 -2.09
C ALA A 396 -0.85 -19.02 -1.61
N GLN A 397 -0.23 -19.47 -0.51
CA GLN A 397 1.00 -18.88 -0.01
C GLN A 397 2.17 -19.03 -0.99
N ARG A 398 2.41 -20.22 -1.55
CA ARG A 398 3.47 -20.44 -2.54
C ARG A 398 3.29 -19.56 -3.78
N ALA A 399 2.06 -19.47 -4.29
CA ALA A 399 1.75 -18.61 -5.42
C ALA A 399 1.96 -17.12 -5.08
N ALA A 400 1.71 -16.72 -3.83
CA ALA A 400 1.95 -15.34 -3.39
C ALA A 400 3.45 -15.02 -3.29
N GLU A 401 4.28 -15.96 -2.84
CA GLU A 401 5.74 -15.83 -2.81
C GLU A 401 6.31 -15.67 -4.23
N GLU A 402 5.83 -16.47 -5.19
CA GLU A 402 6.22 -16.36 -6.60
C GLU A 402 5.79 -15.02 -7.22
N ALA A 403 4.54 -14.59 -7.01
CA ALA A 403 4.05 -13.30 -7.48
C ALA A 403 4.81 -12.14 -6.83
N GLY A 404 5.16 -12.27 -5.54
CA GLY A 404 5.96 -11.31 -4.80
C GLY A 404 7.39 -11.19 -5.33
N ALA A 405 8.00 -12.29 -5.78
CA ALA A 405 9.32 -12.30 -6.42
C ALA A 405 9.33 -11.62 -7.80
N ILE A 406 8.18 -11.65 -8.51
CA ILE A 406 8.00 -10.96 -9.80
C ILE A 406 7.78 -9.46 -9.61
N GLY A 407 6.82 -9.08 -8.77
CA GLY A 407 6.42 -7.69 -8.55
C GLY A 407 7.09 -7.08 -7.32
N SER A 408 6.51 -7.36 -6.15
CA SER A 408 7.09 -7.00 -4.85
C SER A 408 6.41 -7.83 -3.76
N PRO A 409 7.14 -8.31 -2.73
CA PRO A 409 6.53 -8.99 -1.60
C PRO A 409 5.50 -8.12 -0.86
N GLU A 410 5.65 -6.79 -0.88
CA GLU A 410 4.68 -5.88 -0.26
C GLU A 410 3.39 -5.72 -1.09
N PHE A 411 3.35 -6.22 -2.33
CA PHE A 411 2.18 -6.06 -3.21
C PHE A 411 1.28 -7.28 -3.23
N VAL A 412 1.68 -8.36 -2.57
CA VAL A 412 0.97 -9.63 -2.61
C VAL A 412 0.70 -10.12 -1.21
N ALA A 413 -0.50 -10.65 -0.98
CA ALA A 413 -0.86 -11.39 0.22
C ALA A 413 -1.65 -12.65 -0.16
N SER A 414 -1.77 -13.59 0.76
CA SER A 414 -2.58 -14.79 0.57
C SER A 414 -3.55 -15.00 1.72
N THR A 415 -4.72 -15.57 1.42
CA THR A 415 -5.72 -15.97 2.42
C THR A 415 -6.38 -17.28 2.03
N GLU A 416 -6.92 -17.99 3.02
CA GLU A 416 -7.81 -19.13 2.79
C GLU A 416 -9.20 -18.63 2.41
N VAL A 417 -9.89 -19.32 1.47
CA VAL A 417 -11.29 -19.01 1.14
C VAL A 417 -12.06 -20.25 0.68
N GLU A 418 -13.26 -20.43 1.22
CA GLU A 418 -14.21 -21.47 0.84
C GLU A 418 -15.44 -20.83 0.17
N LEU A 419 -15.68 -21.17 -1.10
CA LEU A 419 -16.75 -20.57 -1.91
C LEU A 419 -18.16 -20.88 -1.41
N ASP A 420 -18.34 -21.94 -0.63
CA ASP A 420 -19.63 -22.31 -0.05
C ASP A 420 -19.88 -21.74 1.35
N SER A 421 -18.97 -20.90 1.86
CA SER A 421 -19.07 -20.26 3.17
C SER A 421 -19.17 -18.74 3.03
N PRO A 422 -20.35 -18.12 3.31
CA PRO A 422 -20.50 -16.67 3.33
C PRO A 422 -19.54 -15.98 4.30
N ALA A 423 -19.24 -16.62 5.45
CA ALA A 423 -18.30 -16.08 6.42
C ALA A 423 -16.87 -16.04 5.86
N SER A 424 -16.43 -17.12 5.21
CA SER A 424 -15.11 -17.20 4.58
C SER A 424 -14.95 -16.18 3.44
N LEU A 425 -15.98 -16.00 2.61
CA LEU A 425 -16.01 -14.98 1.56
C LEU A 425 -15.91 -13.57 2.13
N LYS A 426 -16.67 -13.29 3.19
CA LYS A 426 -16.62 -12.00 3.89
C LYS A 426 -15.23 -11.72 4.47
N GLU A 427 -14.62 -12.71 5.12
CA GLU A 427 -13.28 -12.60 5.68
C GLU A 427 -12.22 -12.34 4.61
N ALA A 428 -12.28 -13.02 3.46
CA ALA A 428 -11.35 -12.79 2.34
C ALA A 428 -11.50 -11.37 1.75
N VAL A 429 -12.74 -10.85 1.65
CA VAL A 429 -13.00 -9.47 1.22
C VAL A 429 -12.47 -8.46 2.25
N GLU A 430 -12.81 -8.62 3.52
CA GLU A 430 -12.35 -7.73 4.61
C GLU A 430 -10.81 -7.75 4.72
N PHE A 431 -10.18 -8.92 4.58
CA PHE A 431 -8.73 -9.06 4.53
C PHE A 431 -8.11 -8.30 3.36
N THR A 432 -8.65 -8.43 2.16
CA THR A 432 -8.17 -7.70 0.97
C THR A 432 -8.25 -6.19 1.17
N VAL A 433 -9.38 -5.72 1.71
CA VAL A 433 -9.58 -4.31 2.03
C VAL A 433 -8.59 -3.84 3.10
N LEU A 434 -8.36 -4.61 4.15
CA LEU A 434 -7.40 -4.24 5.20
C LEU A 434 -5.95 -4.20 4.67
N GLN A 435 -5.61 -5.09 3.74
CA GLN A 435 -4.28 -5.11 3.12
C GLN A 435 -4.03 -3.90 2.23
N PHE A 436 -4.98 -3.50 1.37
CA PHE A 436 -4.69 -2.53 0.30
C PHE A 436 -5.67 -1.36 0.19
N GLY A 437 -6.78 -1.39 0.94
CA GLY A 437 -7.72 -0.27 1.09
C GLY A 437 -9.01 -0.36 0.26
N GLY A 438 -9.19 -1.40 -0.56
CA GLY A 438 -10.37 -1.55 -1.43
C GLY A 438 -10.22 -2.73 -2.40
N ILE A 439 -11.08 -2.82 -3.41
CA ILE A 439 -11.04 -3.87 -4.45
C ILE A 439 -11.40 -3.26 -5.81
N ASP A 440 -10.50 -3.39 -6.79
CA ASP A 440 -10.75 -2.92 -8.17
C ASP A 440 -11.10 -4.07 -9.11
N GLY A 441 -10.65 -5.29 -8.80
CA GLY A 441 -10.90 -6.50 -9.57
C GLY A 441 -11.20 -7.69 -8.67
N ILE A 442 -12.16 -8.51 -9.06
CA ILE A 442 -12.34 -9.86 -8.51
C ILE A 442 -12.21 -10.85 -9.65
N VAL A 443 -11.35 -11.84 -9.50
CA VAL A 443 -11.22 -12.96 -10.44
C VAL A 443 -11.56 -14.23 -9.69
N ASN A 444 -12.53 -15.00 -10.18
CA ASN A 444 -12.79 -16.34 -9.65
C ASN A 444 -12.53 -17.41 -10.72
N THR A 445 -11.55 -18.25 -10.46
CA THR A 445 -11.23 -19.44 -11.27
C THR A 445 -11.56 -20.74 -10.54
N ALA A 446 -11.93 -20.69 -9.26
CA ALA A 446 -12.26 -21.87 -8.47
C ALA A 446 -13.62 -22.46 -8.90
N ALA A 447 -13.63 -23.79 -9.01
CA ALA A 447 -14.81 -24.59 -9.27
C ALA A 447 -14.52 -26.05 -8.88
N ILE A 448 -15.57 -26.84 -8.70
CA ILE A 448 -15.46 -28.29 -8.52
C ILE A 448 -16.08 -29.02 -9.71
N TYR A 449 -15.51 -30.19 -10.00
CA TYR A 449 -16.07 -31.15 -10.95
C TYR A 449 -16.39 -32.42 -10.16
N PRO A 450 -17.65 -32.84 -10.04
CA PRO A 450 -18.00 -34.02 -9.26
C PRO A 450 -17.57 -35.30 -9.98
N VAL A 451 -17.15 -36.31 -9.20
CA VAL A 451 -16.82 -37.64 -9.71
C VAL A 451 -18.02 -38.56 -9.44
N PRO A 452 -18.59 -39.22 -10.45
CA PRO A 452 -19.68 -40.19 -10.26
C PRO A 452 -19.34 -41.31 -9.26
N GLU A 453 -20.36 -41.85 -8.61
CA GLU A 453 -20.24 -43.03 -7.75
C GLU A 453 -20.00 -44.30 -8.59
N THR A 454 -19.82 -45.45 -7.94
CA THR A 454 -19.43 -46.71 -8.60
C THR A 454 -20.48 -47.25 -9.56
N ASP A 455 -21.75 -46.85 -9.41
CA ASP A 455 -22.85 -47.15 -10.34
C ASP A 455 -22.87 -46.22 -11.56
N GLY A 456 -22.02 -45.18 -11.58
CA GLY A 456 -21.91 -44.21 -12.65
C GLY A 456 -22.83 -42.99 -12.52
N ASP A 457 -23.65 -42.92 -11.47
CA ASP A 457 -24.54 -41.80 -11.20
C ASP A 457 -23.94 -40.83 -10.16
N LEU A 458 -24.47 -39.61 -10.11
CA LEU A 458 -24.13 -38.61 -9.09
C LEU A 458 -25.16 -38.65 -7.97
N SER A 459 -24.72 -38.67 -6.71
CA SER A 459 -25.65 -38.51 -5.60
C SER A 459 -26.21 -37.09 -5.53
N THR A 460 -27.40 -36.95 -4.95
CA THR A 460 -28.06 -35.65 -4.72
C THR A 460 -27.16 -34.68 -3.95
N GLY A 461 -26.33 -35.20 -3.03
CA GLY A 461 -25.35 -34.39 -2.29
C GLY A 461 -24.24 -33.83 -3.18
N GLN A 462 -23.66 -34.66 -4.07
CA GLN A 462 -22.65 -34.20 -5.03
C GLN A 462 -23.23 -33.18 -6.02
N TRP A 463 -24.47 -33.39 -6.48
CA TRP A 463 -25.20 -32.43 -7.30
C TRP A 463 -25.36 -31.08 -6.58
N ALA A 464 -25.91 -31.11 -5.36
CA ALA A 464 -26.16 -29.90 -4.57
C ALA A 464 -24.86 -29.15 -4.27
N LYS A 465 -23.79 -29.86 -3.88
CA LYS A 465 -22.47 -29.26 -3.63
C LYS A 465 -21.90 -28.62 -4.90
N THR A 466 -22.07 -29.23 -6.07
CA THR A 466 -21.61 -28.67 -7.36
C THR A 466 -22.27 -27.32 -7.65
N PHE A 467 -23.59 -27.22 -7.49
CA PHE A 467 -24.30 -25.94 -7.65
C PHE A 467 -23.92 -24.92 -6.57
N LEU A 468 -23.79 -25.37 -5.32
CA LEU A 468 -23.40 -24.52 -4.20
C LEU A 468 -22.06 -23.83 -4.44
N VAL A 469 -21.04 -24.58 -4.89
CA VAL A 469 -19.71 -24.02 -5.16
C VAL A 469 -19.68 -23.26 -6.48
N ASN A 470 -20.11 -23.87 -7.58
CA ASN A 470 -19.90 -23.31 -8.93
C ASN A 470 -20.84 -22.13 -9.24
N VAL A 471 -22.01 -22.04 -8.60
CA VAL A 471 -23.03 -21.01 -8.89
C VAL A 471 -23.27 -20.14 -7.67
N THR A 472 -23.77 -20.72 -6.57
CA THR A 472 -24.15 -19.97 -5.37
C THR A 472 -22.97 -19.23 -4.77
N GLY A 473 -21.78 -19.83 -4.74
CA GLY A 473 -20.56 -19.19 -4.25
C GLY A 473 -20.20 -17.91 -5.01
N ASN A 474 -20.41 -17.87 -6.32
CA ASN A 474 -20.19 -16.66 -7.13
C ASN A 474 -21.21 -15.56 -6.82
N TYR A 475 -22.47 -15.93 -6.58
CA TYR A 475 -23.49 -14.97 -6.13
C TYR A 475 -23.17 -14.41 -4.74
N LEU A 476 -22.75 -15.27 -3.81
CA LEU A 476 -22.35 -14.87 -2.47
C LEU A 476 -21.12 -13.96 -2.51
N LEU A 477 -20.11 -14.28 -3.31
CA LEU A 477 -18.92 -13.44 -3.51
C LEU A 477 -19.30 -12.03 -3.99
N ALA A 478 -20.20 -11.93 -4.97
CA ALA A 478 -20.71 -10.64 -5.44
C ALA A 478 -21.44 -9.87 -4.33
N ARG A 479 -22.28 -10.56 -3.54
CA ARG A 479 -23.02 -9.96 -2.42
C ARG A 479 -22.08 -9.45 -1.31
N GLU A 480 -21.10 -10.25 -0.91
CA GLU A 480 -20.17 -9.90 0.18
C GLU A 480 -19.15 -8.81 -0.24
N SER A 481 -18.96 -8.56 -1.54
CA SER A 481 -18.08 -7.50 -2.06
C SER A 481 -18.81 -6.21 -2.48
N GLU A 482 -20.14 -6.24 -2.61
CA GLU A 482 -20.95 -5.12 -3.11
C GLU A 482 -20.77 -3.83 -2.29
N TRP A 483 -20.65 -3.95 -0.96
CA TRP A 483 -20.46 -2.80 -0.07
C TRP A 483 -19.12 -2.09 -0.33
N VAL A 484 -18.05 -2.83 -0.69
CA VAL A 484 -16.74 -2.26 -1.02
C VAL A 484 -16.86 -1.38 -2.26
N PHE A 485 -17.50 -1.90 -3.31
CA PHE A 485 -17.70 -1.16 -4.56
C PHE A 485 -18.53 0.10 -4.37
N LYS A 486 -19.59 0.00 -3.55
CA LYS A 486 -20.45 1.14 -3.21
C LYS A 486 -19.68 2.22 -2.45
N ASP A 487 -18.93 1.84 -1.43
CA ASP A 487 -18.25 2.80 -0.54
C ASP A 487 -17.04 3.45 -1.22
N GLN A 488 -16.26 2.70 -2.01
CA GLN A 488 -15.16 3.31 -2.78
C GLN A 488 -15.66 4.13 -3.97
N ASN A 489 -16.82 3.77 -4.54
CA ASN A 489 -17.43 4.48 -5.68
C ASN A 489 -16.51 4.61 -6.93
N LEU A 490 -15.52 3.72 -7.05
CA LEU A 490 -14.59 3.64 -8.18
C LEU A 490 -15.04 2.56 -9.17
N PRO A 491 -14.75 2.72 -10.48
CA PRO A 491 -14.97 1.65 -11.45
C PRO A 491 -14.24 0.37 -11.02
N ALA A 492 -14.92 -0.77 -11.11
CA ALA A 492 -14.36 -2.08 -10.77
C ALA A 492 -14.79 -3.14 -11.80
N THR A 493 -14.23 -4.33 -11.69
CA THR A 493 -14.53 -5.46 -12.58
C THR A 493 -14.57 -6.78 -11.80
N MET A 494 -15.37 -7.70 -12.30
CA MET A 494 -15.42 -9.08 -11.82
C MET A 494 -15.39 -10.03 -13.01
N VAL A 495 -14.47 -10.99 -12.97
CA VAL A 495 -14.26 -11.98 -14.02
C VAL A 495 -14.47 -13.37 -13.44
N LEU A 496 -15.53 -14.04 -13.91
CA LEU A 496 -15.92 -15.36 -13.43
C LEU A 496 -15.62 -16.42 -14.48
N THR A 497 -14.99 -17.52 -14.08
CA THR A 497 -14.57 -18.57 -15.03
C THR A 497 -15.71 -19.56 -15.27
N GLY A 498 -16.36 -19.43 -16.43
CA GLY A 498 -17.34 -20.38 -16.97
C GLY A 498 -16.67 -21.64 -17.53
N SER A 499 -17.23 -22.18 -18.61
CA SER A 499 -16.66 -23.29 -19.37
C SER A 499 -17.36 -23.41 -20.72
N ALA A 500 -16.68 -23.94 -21.74
CA ALA A 500 -17.31 -24.37 -22.99
C ALA A 500 -18.42 -25.40 -22.74
N ASN A 501 -18.32 -26.20 -21.66
CA ASN A 501 -19.37 -27.14 -21.23
C ASN A 501 -20.70 -26.47 -20.85
N ALA A 502 -20.74 -25.14 -20.68
CA ALA A 502 -21.99 -24.41 -20.49
C ALA A 502 -22.92 -24.48 -21.70
N VAL A 503 -22.38 -24.79 -22.88
CA VAL A 503 -23.14 -24.92 -24.15
C VAL A 503 -22.86 -26.22 -24.90
N VAL A 504 -21.81 -26.96 -24.52
CA VAL A 504 -21.50 -28.28 -25.05
C VAL A 504 -21.92 -29.35 -24.06
N SER A 505 -22.91 -30.17 -24.42
CA SER A 505 -23.38 -31.28 -23.59
C SER A 505 -22.50 -32.54 -23.75
N LYS A 506 -22.17 -33.20 -22.63
CA LYS A 506 -21.47 -34.49 -22.62
C LYS A 506 -22.17 -35.44 -21.62
N ARG A 507 -22.05 -36.75 -21.86
CA ARG A 507 -22.55 -37.79 -20.95
C ARG A 507 -21.68 -37.84 -19.68
N GLY A 508 -22.29 -37.83 -18.50
CA GLY A 508 -21.60 -37.96 -17.21
C GLY A 508 -20.99 -36.65 -16.68
N SER A 509 -21.46 -35.50 -17.16
CA SER A 509 -21.07 -34.17 -16.70
C SER A 509 -22.27 -33.27 -16.37
N GLU A 510 -23.45 -33.86 -16.19
CA GLU A 510 -24.75 -33.19 -16.08
C GLU A 510 -24.73 -32.09 -15.02
N ALA A 511 -24.26 -32.37 -13.80
CA ALA A 511 -24.17 -31.39 -12.72
C ALA A 511 -23.18 -30.26 -13.04
N TYR A 512 -22.04 -30.58 -13.65
CA TYR A 512 -21.03 -29.58 -13.98
C TYR A 512 -21.49 -28.67 -15.12
N ASP A 513 -21.96 -29.25 -16.22
CA ASP A 513 -22.38 -28.55 -17.43
C ASP A 513 -23.56 -27.61 -17.12
N THR A 514 -24.57 -28.12 -16.40
CA THR A 514 -25.70 -27.29 -15.96
C THR A 514 -25.28 -26.19 -14.98
N SER A 515 -24.36 -26.46 -14.05
CA SER A 515 -23.82 -25.41 -13.17
C SER A 515 -23.08 -24.31 -13.94
N LYS A 516 -22.34 -24.66 -14.99
CA LYS A 516 -21.62 -23.68 -15.82
C LYS A 516 -22.56 -22.91 -16.75
N ALA A 517 -23.62 -23.53 -17.24
CA ALA A 517 -24.71 -22.82 -17.93
C ALA A 517 -25.39 -21.80 -17.01
N ALA A 518 -25.71 -22.21 -15.76
CA ALA A 518 -26.28 -21.32 -14.76
C ALA A 518 -25.32 -20.17 -14.39
N LEU A 519 -24.02 -20.44 -14.21
CA LEU A 519 -23.01 -19.42 -13.97
C LEU A 519 -22.92 -18.41 -15.13
N ASN A 520 -22.97 -18.87 -16.38
CA ASN A 520 -22.96 -17.98 -17.54
C ASN A 520 -24.17 -17.02 -17.56
N HIS A 521 -25.34 -17.48 -17.10
CA HIS A 521 -26.49 -16.59 -16.94
C HIS A 521 -26.32 -15.66 -15.74
N LEU A 522 -25.82 -16.17 -14.61
CA LEU A 522 -25.53 -15.38 -13.41
C LEU A 522 -24.56 -14.21 -13.70
N ILE A 523 -23.57 -14.40 -14.57
CA ILE A 523 -22.67 -13.32 -15.02
C ILE A 523 -23.47 -12.12 -15.58
N ARG A 524 -24.52 -12.40 -16.36
CA ARG A 524 -25.39 -11.36 -16.95
C ARG A 524 -26.22 -10.67 -15.87
N GLU A 525 -26.82 -11.45 -14.97
CA GLU A 525 -27.58 -10.92 -13.83
C GLU A 525 -26.72 -10.03 -12.92
N LEU A 526 -25.49 -10.46 -12.62
CA LEU A 526 -24.55 -9.68 -11.81
C LEU A 526 -24.07 -8.42 -12.53
N ALA A 527 -23.90 -8.46 -13.85
CA ALA A 527 -23.58 -7.27 -14.65
C ALA A 527 -24.68 -6.21 -14.57
N VAL A 528 -25.96 -6.63 -14.56
CA VAL A 528 -27.10 -5.73 -14.36
C VAL A 528 -27.15 -5.23 -12.91
N ARG A 529 -26.97 -6.11 -11.93
CA ARG A 529 -27.03 -5.77 -10.50
C ARG A 529 -25.97 -4.76 -10.08
N LEU A 530 -24.72 -4.98 -10.47
CA LEU A 530 -23.57 -4.19 -9.99
C LEU A 530 -23.20 -3.03 -10.94
N GLY A 531 -23.85 -2.95 -12.09
CA GLY A 531 -23.80 -1.78 -12.96
C GLY A 531 -24.37 -0.53 -12.26
N PRO A 532 -23.92 0.68 -12.62
CA PRO A 532 -22.98 0.99 -13.69
C PRO A 532 -21.50 0.97 -13.27
N LYS A 533 -21.20 0.69 -12.00
CA LYS A 533 -19.84 0.85 -11.44
C LYS A 533 -18.96 -0.38 -11.60
N VAL A 534 -19.55 -1.56 -11.61
CA VAL A 534 -18.83 -2.82 -11.74
C VAL A 534 -19.19 -3.48 -13.07
N ARG A 535 -18.17 -3.86 -13.84
CA ARG A 535 -18.36 -4.73 -15.00
C ARG A 535 -18.28 -6.17 -14.53
N VAL A 536 -19.17 -7.04 -15.00
CA VAL A 536 -19.11 -8.47 -14.69
C VAL A 536 -19.06 -9.24 -16.00
N ASN A 537 -17.99 -9.98 -16.23
CA ASN A 537 -17.80 -10.78 -17.42
C ASN A 537 -17.31 -12.18 -17.02
N GLY A 538 -17.16 -13.05 -18.00
CA GLY A 538 -16.47 -14.32 -17.80
C GLY A 538 -15.68 -14.75 -19.01
N ILE A 539 -14.96 -15.84 -18.81
CA ILE A 539 -14.35 -16.61 -19.88
C ILE A 539 -14.97 -18.01 -19.92
N ALA A 540 -14.97 -18.64 -21.09
CA ALA A 540 -15.39 -20.02 -21.28
C ALA A 540 -14.22 -20.83 -21.85
N PRO A 541 -13.36 -21.39 -20.99
CA PRO A 541 -12.28 -22.26 -21.44
C PRO A 541 -12.82 -23.59 -22.00
N ALA A 542 -12.11 -24.14 -22.98
CA ALA A 542 -12.16 -25.59 -23.26
C ALA A 542 -11.37 -26.38 -22.21
N THR A 543 -11.02 -27.63 -22.50
CA THR A 543 -10.23 -28.47 -21.61
C THR A 543 -8.82 -27.91 -21.40
N VAL A 544 -8.57 -27.32 -20.21
CA VAL A 544 -7.23 -26.88 -19.78
C VAL A 544 -6.65 -27.93 -18.83
N VAL A 545 -5.73 -28.76 -19.33
CA VAL A 545 -5.17 -29.90 -18.58
C VAL A 545 -3.93 -29.50 -17.78
N ALA A 546 -3.07 -28.65 -18.34
CA ALA A 546 -1.78 -28.28 -17.74
C ALA A 546 -1.96 -27.60 -16.38
N GLY A 547 -1.30 -28.14 -15.35
CA GLY A 547 -1.31 -27.58 -13.99
C GLY A 547 -2.66 -27.55 -13.28
N SER A 548 -3.68 -28.28 -13.80
CA SER A 548 -5.04 -28.27 -13.25
C SER A 548 -5.24 -29.36 -12.19
N THR A 549 -5.73 -28.99 -11.01
CA THR A 549 -6.13 -29.93 -9.95
C THR A 549 -7.34 -30.79 -10.32
N MET A 550 -8.13 -30.38 -11.32
CA MET A 550 -9.25 -31.15 -11.84
C MET A 550 -8.83 -32.38 -12.66
N PHE A 551 -7.55 -32.48 -13.04
CA PHE A 551 -7.00 -33.59 -13.82
C PHE A 551 -5.91 -34.34 -13.01
N PRO A 552 -6.27 -35.00 -11.90
CA PRO A 552 -5.34 -35.89 -11.19
C PRO A 552 -4.96 -37.08 -12.08
N ARG A 553 -3.86 -37.76 -11.75
CA ARG A 553 -3.27 -38.82 -12.57
C ARG A 553 -4.31 -39.88 -12.93
N GLU A 554 -5.11 -40.31 -11.97
CA GLU A 554 -6.11 -41.37 -12.12
C GLU A 554 -7.17 -40.98 -13.16
N ARG A 555 -7.67 -39.74 -13.09
CA ARG A 555 -8.64 -39.21 -14.07
C ARG A 555 -8.02 -39.09 -15.46
N VAL A 556 -6.76 -38.64 -15.55
CA VAL A 556 -6.05 -38.51 -16.83
C VAL A 556 -5.88 -39.90 -17.46
N SER A 557 -5.41 -40.88 -16.69
CA SER A 557 -5.27 -42.27 -17.16
C SER A 557 -6.59 -42.88 -17.62
N GLN A 558 -7.68 -42.70 -16.86
CA GLN A 558 -9.02 -43.13 -17.26
C GLN A 558 -9.49 -42.45 -18.55
N ALA A 559 -9.20 -41.16 -18.72
CA ALA A 559 -9.53 -40.44 -19.95
C ALA A 559 -8.71 -40.95 -21.14
N LEU A 560 -7.40 -41.20 -20.96
CA LEU A 560 -6.55 -41.76 -22.00
C LEU A 560 -7.01 -43.15 -22.44
N GLN A 561 -7.40 -44.02 -21.49
CA GLN A 561 -8.01 -45.32 -21.78
C GLN A 561 -9.32 -45.17 -22.56
N LYS A 562 -10.23 -44.31 -22.08
CA LYS A 562 -11.53 -44.06 -22.72
C LYS A 562 -11.41 -43.58 -24.17
N TYR A 563 -10.39 -42.77 -24.47
CA TYR A 563 -10.15 -42.25 -25.82
C TYR A 563 -9.16 -43.08 -26.64
N GLU A 564 -8.75 -44.25 -26.14
CA GLU A 564 -7.82 -45.18 -26.81
C GLU A 564 -6.48 -44.50 -27.18
N ILE A 565 -6.02 -43.57 -26.34
CA ILE A 565 -4.75 -42.87 -26.51
C ILE A 565 -3.64 -43.70 -25.87
N ALA A 566 -2.60 -44.04 -26.64
CA ALA A 566 -1.49 -44.85 -26.15
C ALA A 566 -0.72 -44.15 -25.00
N PHE A 567 -0.65 -44.81 -23.84
CA PHE A 567 0.16 -44.38 -22.71
C PHE A 567 0.73 -45.58 -21.93
N SER A 568 1.78 -45.32 -21.15
CA SER A 568 2.40 -46.26 -20.23
C SER A 568 2.27 -45.76 -18.80
N GLU A 569 2.05 -46.67 -17.86
CA GLU A 569 1.99 -46.35 -16.43
C GLU A 569 3.33 -45.82 -15.88
N ALA A 570 4.43 -46.03 -16.60
CA ALA A 570 5.75 -45.50 -16.25
C ALA A 570 5.91 -44.00 -16.58
N GLU A 571 5.04 -43.43 -17.42
CA GLU A 571 5.10 -42.01 -17.78
C GLU A 571 4.71 -41.12 -16.60
N SER A 572 5.36 -39.97 -16.47
CA SER A 572 5.04 -38.97 -15.47
C SER A 572 3.64 -38.39 -15.68
N THR A 573 3.03 -37.86 -14.62
CA THR A 573 1.67 -37.28 -14.71
C THR A 573 1.61 -36.12 -15.72
N GLU A 574 2.69 -35.35 -15.88
CA GLU A 574 2.74 -34.27 -16.86
C GLU A 574 2.83 -34.78 -18.31
N GLU A 575 3.53 -35.88 -18.56
CA GLU A 575 3.55 -36.53 -19.89
C GLU A 575 2.15 -37.06 -20.26
N LEU A 576 1.45 -37.70 -19.32
CA LEU A 576 0.07 -38.15 -19.51
C LEU A 576 -0.89 -36.97 -19.78
N ARG A 577 -0.74 -35.89 -19.02
CA ARG A 577 -1.50 -34.64 -19.22
C ARG A 577 -1.24 -34.03 -20.58
N ALA A 578 0.02 -34.02 -21.05
CA ALA A 578 0.40 -33.49 -22.35
C ALA A 578 -0.24 -34.28 -23.50
N LYS A 579 -0.27 -35.62 -23.41
CA LYS A 579 -0.97 -36.48 -24.39
C LYS A 579 -2.46 -36.18 -24.46
N LEU A 580 -3.12 -36.11 -23.30
CA LEU A 580 -4.54 -35.80 -23.22
C LEU A 580 -4.85 -34.39 -23.77
N SER A 581 -4.02 -33.41 -23.42
CA SER A 581 -4.11 -32.04 -23.94
C SER A 581 -3.95 -32.01 -25.47
N GLY A 582 -2.99 -32.75 -26.01
CA GLY A 582 -2.77 -32.89 -27.45
C GLY A 582 -3.97 -33.49 -28.19
N PHE A 583 -4.61 -34.51 -27.62
CA PHE A 583 -5.85 -35.07 -28.17
C PHE A 583 -6.98 -34.02 -28.22
N TYR A 584 -7.20 -33.28 -27.14
CA TYR A 584 -8.24 -32.25 -27.12
C TYR A 584 -7.94 -31.11 -28.10
N ALA A 585 -6.67 -30.70 -28.25
CA ALA A 585 -6.26 -29.71 -29.23
C ALA A 585 -6.66 -30.11 -30.66
N GLN A 586 -6.56 -31.39 -31.04
CA GLN A 586 -6.96 -31.84 -32.38
C GLN A 586 -8.46 -31.70 -32.66
N ARG A 587 -9.28 -31.47 -31.64
CA ARG A 587 -10.73 -31.27 -31.77
C ARG A 587 -11.13 -29.81 -31.99
N THR A 588 -10.20 -28.87 -31.78
CA THR A 588 -10.45 -27.43 -31.95
C THR A 588 -10.06 -26.97 -33.35
N LEU A 589 -10.42 -25.75 -33.76
CA LEU A 589 -10.04 -25.21 -35.07
C LEU A 589 -8.58 -24.77 -35.12
N THR A 590 -8.03 -24.25 -34.02
CA THR A 590 -6.62 -23.80 -33.98
C THR A 590 -5.62 -24.96 -33.92
N LYS A 591 -6.08 -26.18 -33.58
CA LYS A 591 -5.22 -27.37 -33.37
C LYS A 591 -4.11 -27.16 -32.34
N GLN A 592 -4.28 -26.17 -31.47
CA GLN A 592 -3.36 -25.81 -30.40
C GLN A 592 -3.97 -26.14 -29.04
N GLN A 593 -3.09 -26.45 -28.08
CA GLN A 593 -3.50 -26.67 -26.70
C GLN A 593 -3.95 -25.34 -26.09
N VAL A 594 -5.03 -25.38 -25.30
CA VAL A 594 -5.43 -24.24 -24.48
C VAL A 594 -4.68 -24.35 -23.14
N LEU A 595 -3.85 -23.37 -22.85
CA LEU A 595 -3.01 -23.30 -21.66
C LEU A 595 -3.61 -22.36 -20.61
N PRO A 596 -3.19 -22.47 -19.33
CA PRO A 596 -3.54 -21.49 -18.31
C PRO A 596 -3.20 -20.05 -18.71
N GLU A 597 -2.14 -19.85 -19.48
CA GLU A 597 -1.72 -18.53 -19.96
C GLU A 597 -2.72 -17.89 -20.92
N ASP A 598 -3.33 -18.68 -21.81
CA ASP A 598 -4.34 -18.17 -22.75
C ASP A 598 -5.57 -17.64 -21.99
N CYS A 599 -5.98 -18.38 -20.95
CA CYS A 599 -7.07 -17.97 -20.07
C CYS A 599 -6.69 -16.75 -19.23
N ALA A 600 -5.48 -16.73 -18.67
CA ALA A 600 -4.98 -15.60 -17.88
C ALA A 600 -4.92 -14.31 -18.71
N ASN A 601 -4.48 -14.38 -19.96
CA ASN A 601 -4.48 -13.24 -20.89
C ASN A 601 -5.88 -12.66 -21.10
N ALA A 602 -6.88 -13.52 -21.35
CA ALA A 602 -8.27 -13.09 -21.50
C ALA A 602 -8.83 -12.47 -20.20
N ILE A 603 -8.53 -13.07 -19.04
CA ILE A 603 -8.95 -12.55 -17.73
C ILE A 603 -8.32 -11.18 -17.45
N VAL A 604 -7.01 -11.03 -17.70
CA VAL A 604 -6.31 -9.75 -17.49
C VAL A 604 -6.85 -8.67 -18.41
N TRP A 605 -7.16 -8.99 -19.67
CA TRP A 605 -7.84 -8.04 -20.58
C TRP A 605 -9.24 -7.65 -20.09
N LEU A 606 -10.04 -8.61 -19.59
CA LEU A 606 -11.34 -8.33 -18.98
C LEU A 606 -11.23 -7.52 -17.69
N THR A 607 -10.09 -7.60 -17.00
CA THR A 607 -9.81 -6.86 -15.77
C THR A 607 -9.29 -5.44 -16.06
N SER A 608 -8.67 -5.19 -17.21
CA SER A 608 -8.09 -3.89 -17.56
C SER A 608 -9.12 -2.88 -18.08
N ASP A 609 -8.70 -1.63 -18.25
CA ASP A 609 -9.53 -0.57 -18.83
C ASP A 609 -9.74 -0.77 -20.35
N GLN A 610 -9.00 -1.68 -20.99
CA GLN A 610 -9.18 -2.00 -22.42
C GLN A 610 -10.57 -2.61 -22.69
N SER A 611 -11.19 -3.23 -21.69
CA SER A 611 -12.55 -3.78 -21.76
C SER A 611 -13.59 -2.90 -21.05
N ALA A 612 -13.32 -1.60 -20.84
CA ALA A 612 -14.17 -0.68 -20.08
C ALA A 612 -15.62 -0.53 -20.61
N LYS A 613 -15.88 -0.97 -21.85
CA LYS A 613 -17.22 -0.96 -22.47
C LYS A 613 -17.84 -2.36 -22.63
N THR A 614 -17.26 -3.37 -21.98
CA THR A 614 -17.72 -4.76 -22.04
C THR A 614 -18.19 -5.21 -20.66
N THR A 615 -19.46 -5.62 -20.55
CA THR A 615 -20.07 -6.21 -19.35
C THR A 615 -21.16 -7.20 -19.76
N GLY A 616 -21.44 -8.21 -18.92
CA GLY A 616 -22.41 -9.27 -19.16
C GLY A 616 -22.00 -10.29 -20.23
N HIS A 617 -20.73 -10.29 -20.65
CA HIS A 617 -20.27 -11.16 -21.73
C HIS A 617 -19.41 -12.32 -21.23
N VAL A 618 -19.44 -13.45 -21.94
CA VAL A 618 -18.62 -14.63 -21.68
C VAL A 618 -17.78 -14.91 -22.91
N ILE A 619 -16.45 -14.78 -22.80
CA ILE A 619 -15.52 -14.88 -23.92
C ILE A 619 -14.99 -16.31 -24.04
N PRO A 620 -15.17 -16.98 -25.19
CA PRO A 620 -14.57 -18.29 -25.43
C PRO A 620 -13.04 -18.23 -25.41
N VAL A 621 -12.42 -19.18 -24.70
CA VAL A 621 -10.97 -19.44 -24.73
C VAL A 621 -10.80 -20.94 -24.98
N ASP A 622 -11.20 -21.38 -26.16
CA ASP A 622 -11.50 -22.79 -26.45
C ASP A 622 -10.81 -23.34 -27.70
N GLY A 623 -9.92 -22.56 -28.33
CA GLY A 623 -9.28 -22.92 -29.60
C GLY A 623 -10.25 -22.95 -30.79
N GLY A 624 -11.44 -22.36 -30.66
CA GLY A 624 -12.51 -22.42 -31.65
C GLY A 624 -13.17 -23.80 -31.66
N LEU A 625 -13.71 -24.25 -30.54
CA LEU A 625 -14.45 -25.52 -30.46
C LEU A 625 -15.82 -25.34 -31.17
N PRO A 626 -16.07 -25.95 -32.35
CA PRO A 626 -17.26 -25.64 -33.15
C PRO A 626 -18.58 -25.92 -32.42
N GLU A 627 -18.61 -26.94 -31.57
CA GLU A 627 -19.76 -27.30 -30.76
C GLU A 627 -20.10 -26.24 -29.70
N ALA A 628 -19.14 -25.38 -29.33
CA ALA A 628 -19.30 -24.33 -28.33
C ALA A 628 -19.68 -22.96 -28.92
N PHE A 629 -19.87 -22.86 -30.24
CA PHE A 629 -20.22 -21.59 -30.88
C PHE A 629 -21.60 -21.11 -30.40
N LEU A 630 -21.59 -19.96 -29.73
CA LEU A 630 -22.81 -19.26 -29.33
C LEU A 630 -23.54 -18.76 -30.58
N ARG A 631 -24.85 -19.00 -30.64
CA ARG A 631 -25.73 -18.57 -31.75
C ARG A 631 -26.60 -17.41 -31.34
#